data_AF-A0A067MZW8-F1
#
_entry.id   AF-A0A067MZW8-F1
#
_cell.length_a   1.000
_cell.length_b   1.000
_cell.length_c   1.000
_cell.angle_alpha   90.00
_cell.angle_beta   90.00
_cell.angle_gamma   90.00
#
_symmetry.space_group_name_H-M   'P 1'
#
loop_
_entity.id
_entity.type
_entity.pdbx_description
1 polymer ?
#
loop_
_entity_poly.entity_id
_entity_poly.type
_entity_poly.pdbx_seq_one_letter_code
_entity_poly.pdbx_strand_id
1 'polypeptide(L)' 'MLEGDEEVRMFRWMMWKFEHVMATKPEERTFQSSDWFSDYEIPTVSHVPWTLKSIPIPFAIREEVNKLIMEKLGQGTYE' A
#
# COMPACT_ATOMS: atom_id res chain seq x y z
N MET A 1 -18.81 36.20 9.18
CA MET A 1 -18.56 34.79 8.87
C MET A 1 -18.18 34.73 7.41
N LEU A 2 -16.95 34.32 7.11
CA LEU A 2 -16.51 34.12 5.73
C LEU A 2 -17.13 32.82 5.21
N GLU A 3 -17.53 32.81 3.95
CA GLU A 3 -18.06 31.64 3.25
C GLU A 3 -17.00 30.51 3.31
N GLY A 4 -17.40 29.32 3.77
CA GLY A 4 -16.50 28.17 3.98
C GLY A 4 -16.07 27.90 5.44
N ASP A 5 -16.38 28.78 6.40
CA ASP A 5 -15.97 28.59 7.80
C ASP A 5 -16.70 27.39 8.48
N GLU A 6 -17.93 27.09 8.07
CA GLU A 6 -18.65 25.88 8.49
C GLU A 6 -18.09 24.61 7.85
N GLU A 7 -17.74 24.65 6.56
CA GLU A 7 -17.16 23.51 5.85
C GLU A 7 -15.81 23.11 6.46
N VAL A 8 -14.96 24.09 6.78
CA VAL A 8 -13.68 23.86 7.44
C VAL A 8 -13.87 23.28 8.85
N ARG A 9 -14.87 23.77 9.61
CA ARG A 9 -15.21 23.18 10.91
C ARG A 9 -15.68 21.74 10.79
N MET A 10 -16.54 21.45 9.82
CA MET A 10 -17.06 20.10 9.58
C MET A 10 -15.93 19.15 9.18
N PHE A 11 -15.05 19.59 8.26
CA PHE A 11 -13.91 18.81 7.83
C PHE A 11 -12.96 18.49 9.00
N ARG A 12 -12.64 19.49 9.83
CA ARG A 12 -11.80 19.27 11.03
C ARG A 12 -12.43 18.27 12.00
N TRP A 13 -13.74 18.36 12.24
CA TRP A 13 -14.45 17.39 13.08
C TRP A 13 -14.39 15.98 12.49
N MET A 14 -14.58 15.85 11.18
CA MET A 14 -14.51 14.56 10.47
C MET A 14 -13.12 13.94 10.58
N MET A 15 -12.06 14.73 10.34
CA MET A 15 -10.67 14.26 10.47
C MET A 15 -10.36 13.75 11.88
N TRP A 16 -10.80 14.47 12.92
CA TRP A 16 -10.63 14.02 14.31
C TRP A 16 -11.47 12.78 14.62
N LYS A 17 -12.73 12.74 14.17
CA LYS A 17 -13.65 11.63 14.44
C LYS A 17 -13.17 10.31 13.81
N PHE A 18 -12.58 10.39 12.63
CA PHE A 18 -12.14 9.25 11.82
C PHE A 18 -10.62 9.07 11.81
N GLU A 19 -9.90 9.66 12.76
CA GLU A 19 -8.44 9.55 12.85
C GLU A 19 -7.95 8.09 12.82
N HIS A 20 -8.64 7.20 13.54
CA HIS A 20 -8.32 5.78 13.64
C HIS A 20 -8.50 4.95 12.35
N VAL A 21 -9.23 5.46 11.35
CA VAL A 21 -9.37 4.78 10.04
C VAL A 21 -8.41 5.32 8.99
N MET A 22 -7.68 6.39 9.31
CA MET A 22 -6.69 6.98 8.41
C MET A 22 -5.33 6.39 8.71
N ALA A 23 -4.69 5.81 7.68
CA ALA A 23 -3.31 5.40 7.78
C ALA A 23 -2.42 6.65 7.76
N THR A 24 -1.77 6.94 8.88
CA THR A 24 -0.76 7.99 9.02
C THR A 24 0.64 7.46 8.76
N LYS A 25 0.83 6.15 8.94
CA LYS A 25 2.08 5.43 8.69
C LYS A 25 1.90 4.35 7.62
N PRO A 26 2.97 3.98 6.90
CA PRO A 26 2.91 2.93 5.89
C PRO A 26 2.44 1.58 6.42
N GLU A 27 2.73 1.25 7.69
CA GLU A 27 2.35 -0.02 8.32
C GLU A 27 0.86 -0.08 8.68
N GLU A 28 0.22 1.09 8.85
CA GLU A 28 -1.22 1.20 9.11
C GLU A 28 -2.05 1.03 7.83
N ARG A 29 -1.39 0.98 6.67
CA ARG A 29 -2.03 0.68 5.39
C ARG A 29 -2.36 -0.81 5.35
N THR A 30 -3.53 -1.16 5.88
CA THR A 30 -4.04 -2.53 5.84
C THR A 30 -4.28 -2.98 4.41
N PHE A 31 -3.97 -4.25 4.16
CA PHE A 31 -4.39 -4.92 2.93
C PHE A 31 -5.90 -5.08 2.90
N GLN A 32 -6.40 -5.24 1.68
CA GLN A 32 -7.80 -5.54 1.38
C GLN A 32 -8.35 -6.57 2.38
N SER A 33 -9.27 -6.14 3.25
CA SER A 33 -9.91 -7.03 4.21
C SER A 33 -10.65 -8.12 3.46
N SER A 34 -10.47 -9.38 3.88
CA SER A 34 -11.15 -10.54 3.30
C SER A 34 -12.68 -10.48 3.43
N ASP A 35 -13.19 -9.62 4.32
CA ASP A 35 -14.63 -9.38 4.46
C ASP A 35 -15.19 -8.57 3.29
N TRP A 36 -14.34 -7.81 2.59
CA TRP A 36 -14.73 -6.88 1.53
C TRP A 36 -14.18 -7.29 0.14
N PHE A 37 -13.07 -8.01 0.10
CA PHE A 37 -12.39 -8.41 -1.13
C PHE A 37 -12.08 -9.90 -1.11
N SER A 38 -12.46 -10.61 -2.17
CA SER A 38 -12.02 -11.98 -2.41
C SER A 38 -10.63 -12.01 -3.01
N ASP A 39 -9.92 -13.12 -2.83
CA ASP A 39 -8.66 -13.37 -3.52
C ASP A 39 -8.84 -13.23 -5.05
N TYR A 40 -7.85 -12.62 -5.69
CA TYR A 40 -7.88 -12.40 -7.13
C TYR A 40 -7.33 -13.63 -7.87
N GLU A 41 -8.21 -14.33 -8.58
CA GLU A 41 -7.82 -15.43 -9.46
C GLU A 41 -7.36 -14.89 -10.82
N ILE A 42 -6.06 -14.98 -11.10
CA ILE A 42 -5.52 -14.64 -12.42
C ILE A 42 -5.90 -15.76 -13.40
N PRO A 43 -6.69 -15.49 -14.47
CA PRO A 43 -7.00 -16.50 -15.46
C PRO A 43 -5.72 -16.92 -16.20
N THR A 44 -5.48 -18.22 -16.29
CA THR A 44 -4.31 -18.77 -16.98
C THR A 44 -4.72 -19.48 -18.27
N VAL A 45 -3.87 -19.35 -19.29
CA VAL A 45 -3.92 -20.16 -20.51
C VAL A 45 -2.83 -21.21 -20.41
N SER A 46 -2.98 -22.38 -21.02
CA SER A 46 -1.91 -23.39 -21.04
C SER A 46 -0.64 -22.83 -21.71
N HIS A 47 0.40 -22.60 -20.92
CA HIS A 47 1.71 -22.10 -21.39
C HIS A 47 2.83 -22.70 -20.54
N VAL A 48 4.06 -22.65 -21.06
CA VAL A 48 5.25 -22.95 -20.26
C VAL A 48 5.62 -21.69 -19.47
N PRO A 49 5.81 -21.77 -18.14
CA PRO A 49 6.20 -20.61 -17.34
C PRO A 49 7.47 -19.95 -17.91
N TRP A 50 7.44 -18.63 -18.07
CA TRP A 50 8.62 -17.88 -18.47
C TRP A 50 9.52 -17.63 -17.26
N THR A 51 10.56 -18.44 -17.11
CA THR A 51 11.59 -18.22 -16.11
C THR A 51 12.77 -17.49 -16.75
N LEU A 52 12.81 -16.16 -16.58
CA LEU A 52 13.96 -15.35 -16.96
C LEU A 52 14.91 -15.20 -15.77
N LYS A 53 16.21 -15.13 -16.06
CA LYS A 53 17.21 -14.80 -15.04
C LYS A 53 17.02 -13.35 -14.59
N SER A 54 16.98 -13.11 -13.28
CA SER A 54 16.90 -11.76 -12.73
C SER A 54 18.08 -10.90 -13.19
N ILE A 55 17.77 -9.66 -13.59
CA ILE A 55 18.77 -8.65 -13.93
C ILE A 55 19.53 -8.26 -12.65
N PRO A 56 20.87 -8.18 -12.68
CA PRO A 56 21.64 -7.77 -11.50
C PRO A 56 21.31 -6.32 -11.14
N ILE A 57 21.10 -6.07 -9.85
CA ILE A 57 20.88 -4.72 -9.32
C ILE A 57 22.21 -3.95 -9.40
N PRO A 58 22.25 -2.75 -9.99
CA PRO A 58 23.44 -1.90 -10.00
C PRO A 58 23.93 -1.61 -8.57
N PHE A 59 25.24 -1.67 -8.36
CA PHE A 59 25.84 -1.45 -7.03
C PHE A 59 25.44 -0.12 -6.38
N ALA A 60 25.31 0.94 -7.19
CA ALA A 60 24.98 2.28 -6.72
C ALA A 60 23.62 2.36 -6.00
N ILE A 61 22.64 1.54 -6.40
CA ILE A 61 21.26 1.59 -5.86
C ILE A 61 20.93 0.38 -4.98
N ARG A 62 21.88 -0.53 -4.78
CA ARG A 62 21.63 -1.83 -4.14
C ARG A 62 21.09 -1.69 -2.72
N GLU A 63 21.64 -0.75 -1.94
CA GLU A 63 21.20 -0.54 -0.56
C GLU A 63 19.79 0.03 -0.49
N GLU A 64 19.44 0.95 -1.38
CA GLU A 64 18.12 1.56 -1.47
C GLU A 64 17.07 0.53 -1.85
N VAL A 65 17.37 -0.33 -2.83
CA VAL A 65 16.51 -1.44 -3.24
C VAL A 65 16.32 -2.44 -2.09
N ASN A 66 17.40 -2.82 -1.39
CA ASN A 66 17.30 -3.73 -0.25
C ASN A 66 16.42 -3.15 0.86
N LYS A 67 16.58 -1.85 1.16
CA LYS A 67 15.76 -1.17 2.17
C LYS A 67 14.27 -1.20 1.77
N LEU A 68 13.96 -0.86 0.52
CA LEU A 68 12.59 -0.89 0.00
C LEU A 68 11.97 -2.28 0.10
N ILE A 69 12.72 -3.33 -0.26
CA ILE A 69 12.24 -4.71 -0.17
C ILE A 69 11.91 -5.07 1.29
N MET A 70 12.78 -4.72 2.24
CA MET A 70 12.55 -4.99 3.66
C MET A 70 11.34 -4.22 4.20
N GLU A 71 11.13 -2.97 3.79
CA GLU A 71 9.94 -2.20 4.15
C GLU A 71 8.66 -2.85 3.62
N LYS A 72 8.68 -3.40 2.40
CA LYS A 72 7.52 -4.08 1.80
C LYS A 72 7.21 -5.43 2.43
N LEU A 73 8.24 -6.18 2.83
CA LEU A 73 8.08 -7.39 3.63
C LEU A 73 7.49 -7.06 5.01
N GLY A 74 7.99 -6.01 5.67
CA GLY A 74 7.45 -5.55 6.96
C GLY A 74 5.99 -5.07 6.89
N GLN A 75 5.57 -4.52 5.75
CA GLN A 75 4.18 -4.15 5.47
C GLN A 75 3.27 -5.36 5.14
N GLY A 76 3.81 -6.57 4.97
CA GLY A 76 3.06 -7.74 4.52
C GLY A 76 2.57 -7.65 3.07
N THR A 77 3.15 -6.75 2.26
CA THR A 77 2.81 -6.65 0.82
C THR A 77 3.45 -7.77 0.01
N TYR A 78 4.65 -8.14 0.42
CA TYR A 78 5.39 -9.27 -0.14
C TYR A 78 5.44 -10.34 0.94
N GLU A 79 5.29 -11.59 0.51
CA GLU A 79 5.39 -12.79 1.34
C GLU A 79 6.77 -13.45 1.19
#